data_AF-A0A6J2JK87-F1
#
_entry.id   AF-A0A6J2JK87-F1
#
_cell.length_a   1.000
_cell.length_b   1.000
_cell.length_c   1.000
_cell.angle_alpha   90.00
_cell.angle_beta   90.00
_cell.angle_gamma   90.00
#
_symmetry.space_group_name_H-M   'P 1'
#
loop_
_entity.id
_entity.type
_entity.pdbx_description
1 polymer ?
#
loop_
_entity_poly.entity_id
_entity_poly.type
_entity_poly.pdbx_seq_one_letter_code
_entity_poly.pdbx_strand_id
1 'polypeptide(L)'
;MLFITMTAQTTLVLCLLTKAAWGEMKFPPGFRFGAATAAYQIEGSWNVSDKAESVWDRFTHEHKYYVDSGSNGDVACDSYNRWKDDVRIAKELNLHFYRYGWFFLTYAGK
;
A
#
# COMPACT_ATOMS: atom_id res chain seq x y z
N MET A 1 47.84 -12.47 2.75
CA MET A 1 46.98 -13.60 3.19
C MET A 1 46.40 -13.38 4.60
N LEU A 2 47.21 -13.02 5.61
CA LEU A 2 46.73 -12.77 7.00
C LEU A 2 45.75 -11.59 7.19
N PHE A 3 45.86 -10.52 6.39
CA PHE A 3 44.92 -9.38 6.48
C PHE A 3 43.49 -9.72 6.01
N ILE A 4 43.36 -10.65 5.06
CA ILE A 4 42.05 -11.09 4.52
C ILE A 4 41.35 -12.01 5.52
N THR A 5 42.11 -12.84 6.25
CA THR A 5 41.55 -13.73 7.27
C THR A 5 41.07 -12.96 8.51
N MET A 6 41.78 -11.92 8.94
CA MET A 6 41.37 -11.10 10.10
C MET A 6 40.09 -10.29 9.84
N THR A 7 39.93 -9.74 8.63
CA THR A 7 38.73 -8.98 8.24
C THR A 7 37.50 -9.88 8.06
N ALA A 8 37.69 -11.11 7.58
CA ALA A 8 36.62 -12.11 7.51
C ALA A 8 36.14 -12.52 8.92
N GLN A 9 37.08 -12.68 9.86
CA GLN A 9 36.77 -13.09 11.24
C GLN A 9 36.01 -12.00 12.01
N THR A 10 36.40 -10.72 11.86
CA THR A 10 35.67 -9.61 12.49
C THR A 10 34.27 -9.41 11.90
N THR A 11 34.12 -9.56 10.59
CA THR A 11 32.80 -9.51 9.94
C THR A 11 31.88 -10.63 10.41
N LEU A 12 32.41 -11.85 10.55
CA LEU A 12 31.63 -12.99 11.06
C LEU A 12 31.18 -12.76 12.50
N VAL A 13 32.07 -12.27 13.36
CA VAL A 13 31.76 -11.93 14.76
C VAL A 13 30.68 -10.85 14.84
N LEU A 14 30.78 -9.79 14.02
CA LEU A 14 29.76 -8.75 13.97
C LEU A 14 28.40 -9.30 13.52
N CYS A 15 28.36 -10.14 12.49
CA CYS A 15 27.14 -10.80 12.02
C CYS A 15 26.51 -11.73 13.07
N LEU A 16 27.32 -12.39 13.89
CA LEU A 16 26.83 -13.23 14.98
C LEU A 16 26.31 -12.39 16.16
N LEU A 17 26.99 -11.30 16.49
CA LEU A 17 26.56 -10.35 17.52
C LEU A 17 25.27 -9.63 17.13
N THR A 18 25.11 -9.25 15.86
CA THR A 18 23.84 -8.69 15.38
C THR A 18 22.74 -9.74 15.41
N LYS A 19 22.96 -10.96 14.93
CA LYS A 19 21.93 -12.03 15.08
C LYS A 19 21.55 -12.30 16.54
N ALA A 20 22.50 -12.26 17.47
CA ALA A 20 22.23 -12.48 18.89
C ALA A 20 21.52 -11.30 19.55
N ALA A 21 21.85 -10.06 19.17
CA ALA A 21 21.24 -8.84 19.69
C ALA A 21 19.81 -8.64 19.17
N TRP A 22 19.53 -9.11 17.96
CA TRP A 22 18.21 -9.12 17.35
C TRP A 22 17.53 -10.44 17.72
N GLY A 23 17.09 -10.56 18.98
CA GLY A 23 16.30 -11.71 19.42
C GLY A 23 15.12 -11.97 18.47
N GLU A 24 14.68 -13.24 18.35
CA GLU A 24 13.55 -13.59 17.48
C GLU A 24 12.28 -12.86 17.93
N MET A 25 11.95 -11.73 17.28
CA MET A 25 10.68 -11.06 17.47
C MET A 25 9.58 -11.89 16.83
N LYS A 26 8.87 -12.65 17.66
CA LYS A 26 7.69 -13.42 17.25
C LYS A 26 6.44 -12.64 17.59
N PHE A 27 5.52 -12.61 16.64
CA PHE A 27 4.18 -12.09 16.90
C PHE A 27 3.43 -13.04 17.85
N PRO A 28 2.55 -12.51 18.72
CA PRO A 28 1.74 -13.34 19.61
C PRO A 28 0.84 -14.30 18.80
N PRO A 29 0.49 -15.46 19.35
CA PRO A 29 -0.46 -16.37 18.70
C PRO A 29 -1.76 -15.64 18.36
N GLY A 30 -2.23 -15.79 17.12
CA GLY A 30 -3.44 -15.14 16.62
C GLY A 30 -3.25 -13.71 16.11
N PHE A 31 -2.02 -13.19 16.05
CA PHE A 31 -1.73 -11.95 15.32
C PHE A 31 -2.10 -12.09 13.84
N ARG A 32 -2.73 -11.06 13.28
CA ARG A 32 -3.23 -11.06 11.90
C ARG A 32 -2.55 -9.95 11.11
N PHE A 33 -2.12 -10.29 9.90
CA PHE A 33 -1.60 -9.34 8.93
C PHE A 33 -2.67 -8.97 7.93
N GLY A 34 -2.67 -7.71 7.49
CA GLY A 34 -3.54 -7.27 6.43
C GLY A 34 -3.04 -6.01 5.76
N ALA A 35 -3.74 -5.62 4.71
CA ALA A 35 -3.46 -4.40 3.96
C ALA A 35 -4.69 -3.49 3.95
N ALA A 36 -4.47 -2.21 3.67
CA ALA A 36 -5.53 -1.22 3.61
C ALA A 36 -5.34 -0.27 2.43
N THR A 37 -6.44 0.16 1.84
CA THR A 37 -6.48 1.13 0.74
C THR A 37 -7.52 2.21 1.03
N ALA A 38 -7.41 3.34 0.32
CA ALA A 38 -8.42 4.38 0.31
C ALA A 38 -8.90 4.61 -1.12
N ALA A 39 -10.20 4.85 -1.25
CA ALA A 39 -10.90 4.74 -2.50
C ALA A 39 -10.36 5.63 -3.63
N TYR A 40 -10.18 6.94 -3.39
CA TYR A 40 -9.66 7.89 -4.40
C TYR A 40 -8.26 7.49 -4.93
N GLN A 41 -7.46 6.80 -4.11
CA GLN A 41 -6.10 6.41 -4.46
C GLN A 41 -6.04 5.18 -5.36
N ILE A 42 -7.08 4.34 -5.39
CA ILE A 42 -7.04 3.04 -6.08
C ILE A 42 -8.20 2.80 -7.06
N GLU A 43 -9.40 3.34 -6.80
CA GLU A 43 -10.62 3.02 -7.56
C GLU A 43 -10.54 3.49 -9.01
N GLY A 44 -10.20 4.77 -9.20
CA GLY A 44 -10.37 5.44 -10.49
C GLY A 44 -11.84 5.65 -10.82
N SER A 45 -12.14 5.60 -12.12
CA SER A 45 -13.49 5.68 -12.69
C SER A 45 -14.28 6.86 -12.11
N TRP A 46 -13.66 8.04 -12.11
CA TRP A 46 -14.17 9.21 -11.37
C TRP A 46 -15.57 9.67 -11.79
N ASN A 47 -15.95 9.43 -13.04
CA ASN A 47 -17.22 9.87 -13.65
C ASN A 47 -18.14 8.72 -14.09
N VAL A 48 -17.96 7.52 -13.54
CA VAL A 48 -18.77 6.34 -13.91
C VAL A 48 -19.92 6.13 -12.91
N SER A 49 -21.09 5.74 -13.42
CA SER A 49 -22.21 5.18 -12.63
C SER A 49 -22.67 6.05 -11.46
N ASP A 50 -23.31 7.20 -11.72
CA ASP A 50 -23.90 8.09 -10.69
C ASP A 50 -22.94 8.52 -9.55
N LYS A 51 -21.63 8.32 -9.72
CA LYS A 51 -20.61 8.77 -8.77
C LYS A 51 -20.61 10.30 -8.71
N ALA A 52 -20.75 10.82 -7.50
CA ALA A 52 -20.62 12.23 -7.22
C ALA A 52 -19.16 12.68 -7.30
N GLU A 53 -18.95 13.91 -7.78
CA GLU A 53 -17.65 14.58 -7.74
C GLU A 53 -17.18 14.73 -6.28
N SER A 54 -15.95 14.30 -6.00
CA SER A 54 -15.30 14.51 -4.71
C SER A 54 -14.56 15.84 -4.65
N VAL A 55 -14.25 16.27 -3.43
CA VAL A 55 -13.35 17.43 -3.22
C VAL A 55 -11.98 17.19 -3.88
N TRP A 56 -11.50 15.95 -3.92
CA TRP A 56 -10.22 15.58 -4.54
C TRP A 56 -10.27 15.59 -6.07
N ASP A 57 -11.38 15.20 -6.68
CA ASP A 57 -11.60 15.33 -8.13
C ASP A 57 -11.42 16.78 -8.54
N ARG A 58 -12.22 17.67 -7.93
CA ARG A 58 -12.17 19.11 -8.20
C ARG A 58 -10.78 19.70 -7.96
N PHE A 59 -10.17 19.40 -6.82
CA PHE A 59 -8.85 19.93 -6.46
C PHE A 59 -7.77 19.54 -7.46
N THR A 60 -7.71 18.26 -7.85
CA THR A 60 -6.67 17.78 -8.78
C THR A 60 -6.90 18.22 -10.22
N HIS A 61 -8.16 18.44 -10.63
CA HIS A 61 -8.48 19.00 -11.95
C HIS A 61 -8.20 20.50 -12.04
N GLU A 62 -8.59 21.28 -11.02
CA GLU A 62 -8.43 22.74 -10.99
C GLU A 62 -7.00 23.19 -10.64
N HIS A 63 -6.28 22.42 -9.84
CA HIS A 63 -4.97 22.82 -9.31
C HIS A 63 -3.86 21.80 -9.57
N LYS A 64 -3.69 21.43 -10.84
CA LYS A 64 -2.68 20.46 -11.29
C LYS A 64 -1.26 20.75 -10.81
N TYR A 65 -0.92 22.02 -10.60
CA TYR A 65 0.41 22.43 -10.15
C TYR A 65 0.72 22.10 -8.67
N TYR A 66 -0.30 21.76 -7.86
CA TYR A 66 -0.09 21.27 -6.49
C TYR A 66 0.11 19.75 -6.40
N VAL A 67 -0.13 19.02 -7.49
CA VAL A 67 0.13 17.58 -7.56
C VAL A 67 1.45 17.37 -8.30
N ASP A 68 2.33 16.55 -7.72
CA ASP A 68 3.56 16.19 -8.41
C ASP A 68 3.22 15.51 -9.75
N SER A 69 3.86 15.97 -10.84
CA SER A 69 3.54 15.65 -12.24
C SER A 69 2.16 16.07 -12.79
N GLY A 70 1.33 16.78 -12.01
CA GLY A 70 -0.02 17.18 -12.43
C GLY A 70 -1.00 16.03 -12.66
N SER A 71 -0.76 14.91 -11.98
CA SER A 71 -1.58 13.70 -12.04
C SER A 71 -2.90 13.86 -11.26
N ASN A 72 -3.85 12.94 -11.50
CA ASN A 72 -5.15 12.92 -10.84
C ASN A 72 -5.61 11.48 -10.55
N GLY A 73 -6.75 11.35 -9.87
CA GLY A 73 -7.37 10.06 -9.52
C GLY A 73 -8.32 9.49 -10.58
N ASP A 74 -8.28 9.96 -11.83
CA ASP A 74 -9.29 9.58 -12.84
C ASP A 74 -9.29 8.08 -13.15
N VAL A 75 -8.09 7.49 -13.21
CA VAL A 75 -7.85 6.05 -13.45
C VAL A 75 -7.23 5.38 -12.22
N ALA A 76 -6.29 6.04 -11.54
CA ALA A 76 -5.59 5.50 -10.37
C ALA A 76 -5.00 4.08 -10.64
N CYS A 77 -5.35 3.08 -9.83
CA CYS A 77 -4.98 1.68 -10.04
C CYS A 77 -6.04 0.86 -10.79
N ASP A 78 -7.13 1.50 -11.21
CA ASP A 78 -8.29 0.88 -11.86
C ASP A 78 -8.93 -0.26 -11.05
N SER A 79 -8.85 -0.18 -9.71
CA SER A 79 -9.45 -1.18 -8.83
C SER A 79 -10.97 -1.26 -8.97
N TYR A 80 -11.64 -0.21 -9.47
CA TYR A 80 -13.07 -0.27 -9.78
C TYR A 80 -13.40 -1.41 -10.76
N ASN A 81 -12.62 -1.54 -11.84
CA ASN A 81 -12.79 -2.61 -12.82
C ASN A 81 -12.05 -3.89 -12.42
N ARG A 82 -10.97 -3.75 -11.65
CA ARG A 82 -10.00 -4.83 -11.35
C ARG A 82 -10.04 -5.36 -9.92
N TRP A 83 -11.09 -5.07 -9.14
CA TRP A 83 -11.20 -5.52 -7.75
C TRP A 83 -11.00 -7.03 -7.54
N LYS A 84 -11.31 -7.86 -8.56
CA LYS A 84 -11.06 -9.31 -8.52
C LYS A 84 -9.57 -9.65 -8.47
N ASP A 85 -8.73 -8.87 -9.17
CA ASP A 85 -7.27 -9.00 -9.08
C ASP A 85 -6.78 -8.61 -7.68
N ASP A 86 -7.33 -7.55 -7.10
CA ASP A 86 -6.95 -7.11 -5.75
C ASP A 86 -7.25 -8.18 -4.70
N VAL A 87 -8.42 -8.81 -4.79
CA VAL A 87 -8.80 -9.93 -3.91
C VAL A 87 -7.91 -11.14 -4.13
N ARG A 88 -7.57 -11.46 -5.39
CA ARG A 88 -6.65 -12.56 -5.72
C ARG A 88 -5.26 -12.32 -5.14
N ILE A 89 -4.71 -11.11 -5.29
CA ILE A 89 -3.40 -10.74 -4.76
C ILE A 89 -3.40 -10.78 -3.23
N ALA A 90 -4.45 -10.27 -2.57
CA ALA A 90 -4.59 -10.35 -1.11
C ALA A 90 -4.58 -11.80 -0.62
N LYS A 91 -5.17 -12.72 -1.39
CA LYS A 91 -5.14 -14.16 -1.10
C LYS A 91 -3.76 -14.77 -1.32
N GLU A 92 -3.08 -14.44 -2.41
CA GLU A 92 -1.73 -14.89 -2.73
C GLU A 92 -0.70 -14.43 -1.68
N LEU A 93 -0.87 -13.21 -1.16
CA LEU A 93 -0.05 -12.65 -0.07
C LEU A 93 -0.41 -13.21 1.32
N ASN A 94 -1.39 -14.12 1.41
CA ASN A 94 -1.86 -14.72 2.65
C ASN A 94 -2.28 -13.67 3.71
N LEU A 95 -2.95 -12.61 3.26
CA LEU A 95 -3.51 -11.60 4.16
C LEU A 95 -4.73 -12.16 4.90
N HIS A 96 -4.83 -11.81 6.18
CA HIS A 96 -5.95 -12.17 7.04
C HIS A 96 -7.12 -11.19 6.91
N PHE A 97 -6.83 -9.93 6.57
CA PHE A 97 -7.82 -8.90 6.31
C PHE A 97 -7.34 -7.95 5.21
N TYR A 98 -8.29 -7.43 4.45
CA TYR A 98 -8.05 -6.39 3.46
C TYR A 98 -9.09 -5.29 3.70
N ARG A 99 -8.64 -4.12 4.17
CA ARG A 99 -9.52 -2.98 4.46
C ARG A 99 -9.63 -2.11 3.22
N TYR A 100 -10.76 -2.21 2.56
CA TYR A 100 -11.07 -1.41 1.39
C TYR A 100 -11.90 -0.18 1.78
N GLY A 101 -11.48 1.01 1.37
CA GLY A 101 -12.32 2.21 1.42
C GLY A 101 -13.20 2.26 0.18
N TRP A 102 -14.51 2.39 0.35
CA TRP A 102 -15.48 2.44 -0.75
C TRP A 102 -15.98 3.88 -0.94
N PHE A 103 -15.76 4.51 -2.10
CA PHE A 103 -16.12 5.93 -2.29
C PHE A 103 -17.55 6.18 -2.81
N PHE A 104 -18.24 5.16 -3.29
CA PHE A 104 -19.53 5.31 -3.97
C PHE A 104 -20.71 5.74 -3.08
N LEU A 105 -20.54 5.89 -1.76
CA LEU A 105 -21.61 6.27 -0.83
C LEU A 105 -21.53 7.71 -0.32
N THR A 106 -20.74 8.59 -0.95
CA THR A 106 -20.94 10.02 -0.70
C THR A 106 -22.23 10.46 -1.39
N TYR A 107 -23.30 10.42 -0.59
CA TYR A 107 -24.64 10.90 -0.91
C TYR A 107 -24.56 12.31 -1.51
N ALA A 108 -24.59 12.41 -2.84
CA ALA A 108 -24.95 13.65 -3.49
C ALA A 108 -26.44 13.84 -3.23
N GLY A 109 -26.78 14.74 -2.31
CA GLY A 109 -28.12 15.30 -2.24
C GLY A 109 -28.38 16.15 -3.49
N LYS A 110 -28.66 15.47 -4.61
CA LYS A 110 -29.32 16.00 -5.81
C LYS A 110 -30.28 14.96 -6.34
#